data_AF-A0A3D1II30-F1
#
_entry.id   AF-A0A3D1II30-F1
#
_cell.length_a   1.000
_cell.length_b   1.000
_cell.length_c   1.000
_cell.angle_alpha   90.00
_cell.angle_beta   90.00
_cell.angle_gamma   90.00
#
_symmetry.space_group_name_H-M   'P 1'
#
loop_
_entity.id
_entity.type
_entity.pdbx_description
1 polymer ?
#
loop_
_entity_poly.entity_id
_entity_poly.type
_entity_poly.pdbx_seq_one_letter_code
_entity_poly.pdbx_strand_id
1 'polypeptide(L)' 'AIRLSDALLRRTEAGSDGHPGTVALDTAAQVMGDELGWTAADRVREVADVERAYRVDP' A
#
# COMPACT_ATOMS: atom_id res chain seq x y z
N ALA A 1 -2.84 -13.26 4.94
CA ALA A 1 -3.36 -12.30 3.95
C ALA A 1 -2.20 -11.70 3.19
N ILE A 2 -2.37 -11.44 1.89
CA ILE A 2 -1.40 -10.69 1.06
C ILE A 2 -1.36 -9.24 1.56
N ARG A 3 -0.20 -8.58 1.63
CA ARG A 3 -0.03 -7.19 2.10
C ARG A 3 -0.07 -6.19 0.95
N LEU A 4 -0.44 -4.94 1.23
CA LEU A 4 -0.41 -3.86 0.23
C LEU A 4 1.01 -3.58 -0.28
N SER A 5 2.00 -3.59 0.63
CA SER A 5 3.42 -3.44 0.28
C SER A 5 3.91 -4.49 -0.71
N ASP A 6 3.36 -5.71 -0.65
CA ASP A 6 3.77 -6.80 -1.53
C ASP A 6 3.29 -6.57 -2.95
N ALA A 7 2.06 -6.05 -3.09
CA ALA A 7 1.51 -5.70 -4.38
C ALA A 7 2.31 -4.56 -5.02
N LEU A 8 2.55 -3.48 -4.28
CA LEU A 8 3.18 -2.26 -4.80
C LEU A 8 4.67 -2.41 -5.08
N LEU A 9 5.42 -3.06 -4.18
CA LEU A 9 6.88 -3.05 -4.20
C LEU A 9 7.50 -4.33 -4.80
N ARG A 10 6.74 -5.43 -4.87
CA ARG A 10 7.29 -6.74 -5.26
C ARG A 10 6.58 -7.40 -6.44
N ARG A 11 5.38 -6.94 -6.80
CA ARG A 11 4.55 -7.57 -7.83
C ARG A 11 4.15 -6.64 -8.97
N THR A 12 4.22 -5.31 -8.78
CA THR A 12 3.73 -4.36 -9.79
C THR A 12 4.68 -3.21 -10.12
N GLU A 13 5.88 -3.14 -9.54
CA GLU A 13 6.83 -2.00 -9.67
C GLU A 13 6.23 -0.60 -9.42
N ALA A 14 4.95 -0.50 -9.05
CA ALA A 14 4.17 0.72 -9.00
C ALA A 14 4.66 1.70 -7.93
N GLY A 15 5.41 1.21 -6.96
CA GLY A 15 6.07 2.00 -5.92
C GLY A 15 7.58 1.82 -5.85
N SER A 16 8.20 1.16 -6.82
CA SER A 16 9.63 0.84 -6.79
C SER A 16 10.52 2.03 -7.12
N ASP A 17 10.04 2.98 -7.93
CA ASP A 17 10.75 4.22 -8.28
C ASP A 17 10.54 5.34 -7.23
N GLY A 18 9.91 5.02 -6.11
CA GLY A 18 9.63 5.94 -5.01
C GLY A 18 8.16 5.97 -4.60
N HIS A 19 7.82 6.94 -3.76
CA HIS A 19 6.47 7.07 -3.23
C HIS A 19 5.46 7.39 -4.35
N PRO A 20 4.44 6.53 -4.61
CA PRO A 20 3.55 6.67 -5.77
C PRO A 20 2.54 7.82 -5.64
N GLY A 21 2.49 8.47 -4.48
CA GLY A 21 1.53 9.52 -4.13
C GLY A 21 0.30 8.96 -3.44
N THR A 22 -0.31 9.77 -2.57
CA THR A 22 -1.39 9.34 -1.68
C THR A 22 -2.60 8.82 -2.46
N VAL A 23 -2.99 9.48 -3.56
CA VAL A 23 -4.13 9.04 -4.39
C VAL A 23 -3.92 7.64 -4.97
N ALA A 24 -2.73 7.36 -5.51
CA ALA A 24 -2.41 6.05 -6.06
C ALA A 24 -2.37 4.98 -4.96
N LEU A 25 -1.81 5.32 -3.80
CA LEU A 25 -1.74 4.44 -2.65
C LEU A 25 -3.12 4.07 -2.10
N ASP A 26 -3.98 5.06 -1.90
CA ASP A 26 -5.36 4.86 -1.43
C ASP A 26 -6.20 4.07 -2.44
N THR A 27 -6.00 4.32 -3.74
CA THR A 27 -6.68 3.57 -4.81
C THR A 27 -6.27 2.10 -4.80
N ALA A 28 -4.97 1.82 -4.68
CA ALA A 28 -4.48 0.45 -4.58
C ALA A 28 -4.99 -0.26 -3.31
N ALA A 29 -5.01 0.45 -2.17
CA ALA A 29 -5.56 -0.07 -0.92
C ALA A 29 -7.06 -0.37 -1.01
N GLN A 30 -7.81 0.46 -1.74
CA GLN A 30 -9.23 0.23 -1.99
C GLN A 30 -9.44 -1.05 -2.82
N VAL A 31 -8.77 -1.16 -3.97
CA VAL A 31 -8.88 -2.33 -4.85
C VAL A 31 -8.52 -3.61 -4.12
N MET A 32 -7.37 -3.63 -3.42
CA MET A 32 -6.97 -4.82 -2.66
C MET A 32 -7.92 -5.12 -1.50
N GLY A 33 -8.44 -4.09 -0.85
CA GLY A 33 -9.36 -4.25 0.26
C GLY A 33 -10.69 -4.86 -0.17
N ASP A 34 -11.22 -4.45 -1.31
CA ASP A 34 -12.46 -5.00 -1.86
C ASP A 34 -12.29 -6.47 -2.26
N GLU A 35 -11.16 -6.83 -2.87
CA GLU A 35 -10.87 -8.21 -3.30
C GLU A 35 -10.53 -9.16 -2.13
N LEU A 36 -9.90 -8.66 -1.07
CA LEU A 36 -9.43 -9.46 0.07
C LEU A 36 -10.33 -9.37 1.31
N GLY A 37 -11.43 -8.63 1.23
CA GLY A 37 -12.39 -8.45 2.32
C GLY A 37 -11.83 -7.64 3.50
N TRP A 38 -11.01 -6.63 3.24
CA TRP A 38 -10.46 -5.77 4.30
C TRP A 38 -11.49 -4.82 4.87
N THR A 39 -11.44 -4.62 6.18
CA THR A 39 -12.19 -3.55 6.83
C THR A 39 -11.59 -2.17 6.50
N ALA A 40 -12.30 -1.10 6.88
CA ALA A 40 -11.73 0.25 6.84
C ALA A 40 -10.45 0.37 7.70
N ALA A 41 -10.43 -0.28 8.87
CA ALA A 41 -9.28 -0.26 9.76
C ALA A 41 -8.08 -1.02 9.16
N ASP A 42 -8.32 -2.13 8.46
CA ASP A 42 -7.27 -2.85 7.74
C ASP A 42 -6.66 -2.01 6.63
N ARG A 43 -7.48 -1.32 5.82
CA ARG A 43 -7.00 -0.43 4.76
C ARG A 43 -6.11 0.68 5.33
N VAL A 44 -6.55 1.36 6.38
CA VAL A 44 -5.75 2.41 7.06
C VAL A 44 -4.41 1.85 7.56
N ARG A 45 -4.43 0.66 8.18
CA ARG A 45 -3.22 -0.01 8.67
C ARG A 45 -2.26 -0.34 7.53
N GLU A 46 -2.76 -0.94 6.45
CA GLU A 46 -1.92 -1.33 5.31
C GLU A 46 -1.32 -0.10 4.57
N VAL A 47 -2.08 1.00 4.43
CA VAL A 47 -1.55 2.27 3.92
C VAL A 47 -0.43 2.81 4.81
N ALA A 48 -0.65 2.85 6.12
CA ALA A 48 0.37 3.30 7.07
C ALA A 48 1.63 2.41 7.07
N ASP A 49 1.49 1.12 6.80
CA ASP A 49 2.60 0.17 6.67
C ASP A 49 3.44 0.47 5.41
N VAL A 50 2.80 0.79 4.29
CA VAL A 50 3.50 1.18 3.05
C VAL A 50 4.21 2.53 3.21
N GLU A 51 3.55 3.52 3.82
CA GLU A 51 4.14 4.83 4.12
C GLU A 51 5.41 4.73 4.98
N ARG A 52 5.51 3.71 5.84
CA ARG A 52 6.73 3.44 6.60
C ARG A 52 7.89 2.95 5.74
N ALA A 53 7.64 2.27 4.64
CA ALA A 53 8.70 1.80 3.74
C ALA A 53 9.42 2.95 3.01
N TYR A 54 8.75 4.09 2.85
CA TYR A 54 9.31 5.28 2.21
C TYR A 54 9.94 6.29 3.17
N ARG A 55 9.77 6.09 4.49
CA ARG A 55 10.48 6.91 5.48
C ARG A 55 11.92 6.44 5.57
N VAL A 56 12.83 7.26 5.06
CA VAL A 56 14.26 7.13 5.33
C VAL A 56 14.54 7.99 6.56
N ASP A 57 14.93 7.37 7.68
CA ASP A 57 15.51 8.13 8.79
C ASP A 57 16.86 8.73 8.32
N PRO A 58 17.16 9.99 8.67
CA PRO A 58 18.38 10.69 8.24
C PRO A 58 19.67 10.08 8.80
#